data_AF-A0AA96QTG2-F1
#
_entry.id   AF-A0AA96QTG2-F1
#
_cell.length_a   1.000
_cell.length_b   1.000
_cell.length_c   1.000
_cell.angle_alpha   90.00
_cell.angle_beta   90.00
_cell.angle_gamma   90.00
#
_symmetry.space_group_name_H-M   'P 1'
#
loop_
_entity.id
_entity.type
_entity.pdbx_description
1 polymer ?
#
loop_
_entity_poly.entity_id
_entity_poly.type
_entity_poly.pdbx_seq_one_letter_code
_entity_poly.pdbx_strand_id
1 'polypeptide(L)'
;MDTATTTAIQDEVAERLVFANGLLNAATMPGSIWPRSCVWLLRTALEHAVSAVLRSHDEPDVSPTADLLALPLYVDNGLAGTTTRLWEALTRVANHQDYESAPTAAELRKWHSEAVRTTSALFAELDAE
;
A
#
# COMPACT_ATOMS: atom_id res chain seq x y z
N MET A 1 15.04 13.62 3.87
CA MET A 1 13.67 13.98 4.36
C MET A 1 13.70 14.30 5.87
N ASP A 2 12.90 15.25 6.38
CA ASP A 2 12.87 15.55 7.83
C ASP A 2 11.90 14.63 8.62
N THR A 3 12.08 14.57 9.94
CA THR A 3 11.28 13.68 10.82
C THR A 3 9.79 14.04 10.79
N ALA A 4 9.45 15.33 10.72
CA ALA A 4 8.05 15.78 10.71
C ALA A 4 7.30 15.32 9.44
N THR A 5 7.97 15.38 8.28
CA THR A 5 7.44 14.88 7.00
C THR A 5 7.25 13.36 7.04
N THR A 6 8.21 12.65 7.63
CA THR A 6 8.14 11.19 7.78
C THR A 6 6.94 10.78 8.63
N THR A 7 6.75 11.40 9.79
CA THR A 7 5.60 11.15 10.66
C THR A 7 4.27 11.46 9.97
N ALA A 8 4.19 12.56 9.22
CA ALA A 8 2.96 12.90 8.48
C ALA A 8 2.59 11.83 7.43
N ILE A 9 3.57 11.25 6.73
CA ILE A 9 3.33 10.16 5.78
C ILE A 9 2.91 8.87 6.51
N GLN A 10 3.55 8.55 7.64
CA GLN A 10 3.17 7.40 8.46
C GLN A 10 1.72 7.50 8.94
N ASP A 11 1.30 8.68 9.41
CA ASP A 11 -0.08 8.96 9.83
C ASP A 11 -1.07 8.81 8.66
N GLU A 12 -0.72 9.36 7.49
CA GLU A 12 -1.52 9.25 6.28
C GLU A 12 -1.71 7.79 5.82
N VAL A 13 -0.64 7.00 5.87
CA VAL A 13 -0.66 5.57 5.54
C VAL A 13 -1.50 4.81 6.57
N ALA A 14 -1.33 5.09 7.86
CA ALA A 14 -2.10 4.49 8.93
C ALA A 14 -3.61 4.78 8.80
N GLU A 15 -3.97 6.03 8.48
CA GLU A 15 -5.36 6.45 8.26
C GLU A 15 -6.02 5.62 7.14
N ARG A 16 -5.34 5.45 6.00
CA ARG A 16 -5.84 4.62 4.88
C ARG A 16 -6.05 3.16 5.27
N LEU A 17 -5.11 2.58 6.02
CA LEU A 17 -5.21 1.20 6.52
C LEU A 17 -6.37 1.05 7.51
N VAL A 18 -6.60 2.04 8.37
CA VAL A 18 -7.74 2.07 9.30
C VAL A 18 -9.06 2.17 8.54
N PHE A 19 -9.17 3.07 7.56
CA PHE A 19 -10.38 3.19 6.73
C PHE A 19 -10.67 1.91 5.94
N ALA A 20 -9.65 1.28 5.35
CA ALA A 20 -9.80 0.00 4.66
C ALA A 20 -10.33 -1.09 5.61
N ASN A 21 -9.82 -1.17 6.85
CA ASN A 21 -10.36 -2.09 7.85
C ASN A 21 -11.79 -1.74 8.27
N GLY A 22 -12.12 -0.45 8.38
CA GLY A 22 -13.49 0.02 8.65
C GLY A 22 -14.47 -0.47 7.59
N LEU A 23 -14.12 -0.30 6.30
CA LEU A 23 -14.93 -0.80 5.17
C LEU A 23 -15.10 -2.32 5.19
N LEU A 24 -14.06 -3.07 5.58
CA LEU A 24 -14.13 -4.54 5.69
C LEU A 24 -15.08 -5.03 6.78
N ASN A 25 -15.32 -4.22 7.80
CA ASN A 25 -16.17 -4.56 8.94
C ASN A 25 -17.58 -3.95 8.82
N ALA A 26 -17.75 -2.87 8.05
CA ALA A 26 -19.02 -2.26 7.71
C ALA A 26 -19.71 -3.01 6.55
N ALA A 27 -20.05 -4.29 6.77
CA ALA A 27 -20.68 -5.18 5.79
C ALA A 27 -22.14 -4.81 5.48
N THR A 28 -22.39 -3.61 4.93
CA THR A 28 -23.75 -3.14 4.61
C THR A 28 -23.87 -2.28 3.34
N MET A 29 -22.78 -1.97 2.63
CA MET A 29 -22.88 -1.20 1.39
C MET A 29 -23.27 -2.12 0.21
N PRO A 30 -24.41 -1.89 -0.48
CA PRO A 30 -24.77 -2.67 -1.65
C PRO A 30 -23.77 -2.46 -2.79
N GLY A 31 -23.41 -3.54 -3.49
CA GLY A 31 -22.60 -3.49 -4.72
C GLY A 31 -21.09 -3.68 -4.56
N SER A 32 -20.38 -3.77 -5.68
CA SER A 32 -18.93 -4.01 -5.81
C SER A 32 -18.06 -2.76 -5.58
N ILE A 33 -18.64 -1.67 -5.05
CA ILE A 33 -17.93 -0.41 -4.84
C ILE A 33 -16.99 -0.50 -3.64
N TRP A 34 -17.50 -0.96 -2.48
CA TRP A 34 -16.72 -1.01 -1.24
C TRP A 34 -15.47 -1.93 -1.33
N PRO A 35 -15.49 -3.10 -2.02
CA PRO A 35 -14.30 -3.93 -2.21
C PRO A 35 -13.22 -3.21 -3.01
N ARG A 36 -13.62 -2.47 -4.06
CA ARG A 36 -12.69 -1.71 -4.91
C ARG A 36 -12.11 -0.50 -4.17
N SER A 37 -12.92 0.19 -3.37
CA SER A 37 -12.45 1.25 -2.48
C SER A 37 -11.41 0.72 -1.48
N CYS A 38 -11.63 -0.48 -0.91
CA CYS A 38 -10.62 -1.12 -0.05
C CYS A 38 -9.31 -1.33 -0.81
N VAL A 39 -9.36 -1.93 -2.00
CA VAL A 39 -8.16 -2.18 -2.82
C VAL A 39 -7.41 -0.88 -3.14
N TRP A 40 -8.13 0.19 -3.48
CA TRP A 40 -7.52 1.49 -3.78
C TRP A 40 -6.82 2.11 -2.56
N LEU A 41 -7.45 2.05 -1.38
CA LEU A 41 -6.84 2.52 -0.13
C LEU A 41 -5.57 1.72 0.21
N LEU A 42 -5.60 0.40 0.04
CA LEU A 42 -4.43 -0.45 0.28
C LEU A 42 -3.29 -0.16 -0.70
N ARG A 43 -3.61 0.02 -1.99
CA ARG A 43 -2.60 0.32 -3.01
C ARG A 43 -1.92 1.67 -2.74
N THR A 44 -2.70 2.71 -2.51
CA THR A 44 -2.16 4.06 -2.27
C THR A 44 -1.36 4.14 -0.97
N ALA A 45 -1.77 3.42 0.08
CA ALA A 45 -0.99 3.28 1.31
C ALA A 45 0.40 2.67 1.03
N LEU A 46 0.47 1.65 0.16
CA LEU A 46 1.74 1.03 -0.23
C LEU A 46 2.60 1.97 -1.08
N GLU A 47 2.00 2.67 -2.05
CA GLU A 47 2.69 3.64 -2.90
C GLU A 47 3.31 4.78 -2.08
N HIS A 48 2.58 5.31 -1.10
CA HIS A 48 3.08 6.38 -0.23
C HIS A 48 4.24 5.89 0.67
N ALA A 49 4.18 4.66 1.16
CA ALA A 49 5.27 4.07 1.94
C ALA A 49 6.54 3.88 1.09
N VAL A 50 6.41 3.42 -0.16
CA VAL A 50 7.54 3.30 -1.10
C VAL A 50 8.11 4.68 -1.43
N SER A 51 7.27 5.65 -1.78
CA SER A 51 7.69 7.03 -2.06
C SER A 51 8.39 7.66 -0.85
N ALA A 52 7.99 7.32 0.40
CA ALA A 52 8.70 7.78 1.60
C ALA A 52 10.12 7.23 1.70
N VAL A 53 10.32 5.93 1.43
CA VAL A 53 11.66 5.32 1.38
C VAL A 53 12.52 6.02 0.33
N LEU A 54 12.04 6.18 -0.91
CA LEU A 54 12.85 6.84 -1.95
C LEU A 54 13.18 8.30 -1.59
N ARG A 55 12.23 9.03 -1.00
CA ARG A 55 12.45 10.41 -0.55
C ARG A 55 13.38 10.55 0.65
N SER A 56 13.59 9.52 1.47
CA SER A 56 14.63 9.57 2.51
C SER A 56 16.03 9.60 1.89
N HIS A 57 16.19 9.01 0.71
CA HIS A 57 17.43 8.97 -0.08
C HIS A 57 17.53 10.05 -1.17
N ASP A 58 16.71 11.11 -1.09
CA ASP A 58 16.67 12.23 -2.06
C ASP A 58 16.35 11.83 -3.51
N GLU A 59 15.73 10.67 -3.73
CA GLU A 59 15.24 10.27 -5.06
C GLU A 59 13.94 11.03 -5.42
N PRO A 60 13.78 11.46 -6.69
CA PRO A 60 12.55 12.10 -7.13
C PRO A 60 11.41 11.09 -7.24
N ASP A 61 10.21 11.50 -6.82
CA ASP A 61 8.98 10.74 -7.07
C ASP A 61 8.61 10.87 -8.56
N VAL A 62 8.67 9.76 -9.30
CA VAL A 62 8.41 9.75 -10.74
C VAL A 62 7.08 9.11 -11.04
N SER A 63 6.89 7.88 -10.56
CA SER A 63 5.65 7.11 -10.70
C SER A 63 5.71 5.87 -9.82
N PRO A 64 4.56 5.33 -9.36
CA PRO A 64 4.54 4.10 -8.56
C PRO A 64 5.35 2.93 -9.17
N THR A 65 5.28 2.76 -10.49
CA THR A 65 6.02 1.71 -11.18
C THR A 65 7.53 1.95 -11.17
N ALA A 66 7.97 3.19 -11.42
CA ALA A 66 9.39 3.55 -11.39
C ALA A 66 9.96 3.42 -9.97
N ASP A 67 9.20 3.88 -8.98
CA ASP A 67 9.61 3.86 -7.58
C ASP A 67 9.77 2.43 -7.07
N LEU A 68 8.85 1.52 -7.43
CA LEU A 68 8.96 0.09 -7.12
C LEU A 68 10.16 -0.59 -7.80
N LEU A 69 10.57 -0.12 -8.98
CA LEU A 69 11.76 -0.64 -9.67
C LEU A 69 13.06 -0.20 -8.98
N ALA A 70 13.06 0.99 -8.37
CA ALA A 70 14.20 1.52 -7.63
C ALA A 70 14.28 1.02 -6.19
N LEU A 71 13.15 0.61 -5.59
CA LEU A 71 13.06 0.15 -4.21
C LEU A 71 14.13 -0.89 -3.78
N PRO A 72 14.51 -1.91 -4.58
CA PRO A 72 15.56 -2.86 -4.20
C PRO A 72 16.96 -2.27 -3.96
N LEU A 73 17.18 -1.01 -4.34
CA LEU A 73 18.43 -0.29 -4.04
C LEU A 73 18.49 0.21 -2.59
N TYR A 74 17.35 0.28 -1.91
CA TYR A 74 17.18 0.95 -0.62
C TYR A 74 16.71 0.04 0.51
N VAL A 75 16.15 -1.13 0.19
CA VAL A 75 15.64 -2.08 1.19
C VAL A 75 16.05 -3.51 0.86
N ASP A 76 15.88 -4.44 1.81
CA ASP A 76 16.10 -5.87 1.57
C ASP A 76 15.32 -6.38 0.33
N ASN A 77 15.97 -7.24 -0.46
CA ASN A 77 15.39 -7.77 -1.70
C ASN A 77 14.09 -8.55 -1.47
N GLY A 78 13.94 -9.21 -0.32
CA GLY A 78 12.71 -9.89 0.07
C GLY A 78 11.57 -8.91 0.37
N LEU A 79 11.87 -7.80 1.05
CA LEU A 79 10.90 -6.73 1.29
C LEU A 79 10.48 -6.04 -0.01
N ALA A 80 11.44 -5.70 -0.87
CA ALA A 80 11.15 -5.11 -2.19
C ALA A 80 10.29 -6.05 -3.04
N GLY A 81 10.63 -7.34 -3.11
CA GLY A 81 9.86 -8.34 -3.85
C GLY A 81 8.44 -8.54 -3.31
N THR A 82 8.27 -8.54 -1.99
CA THR A 82 6.95 -8.62 -1.34
C THR A 82 6.10 -7.39 -1.66
N THR A 83 6.70 -6.21 -1.60
CA THR A 83 6.06 -4.93 -1.91
C THR A 83 5.57 -4.91 -3.35
N THR A 84 6.44 -5.22 -4.33
CA THR A 84 6.09 -5.25 -5.75
C THR A 84 4.98 -6.26 -6.03
N ARG A 85 5.08 -7.48 -5.50
CA ARG A 85 4.05 -8.52 -5.67
C ARG A 85 2.69 -8.08 -5.14
N LEU A 86 2.66 -7.45 -3.96
CA LEU A 86 1.41 -6.96 -3.36
C LEU A 86 0.82 -5.82 -4.21
N TRP A 87 1.65 -4.88 -4.65
CA TRP A 87 1.23 -3.77 -5.51
C TRP A 87 0.64 -4.28 -6.83
N GLU A 88 1.28 -5.23 -7.50
CA GLU A 88 0.78 -5.83 -8.75
C GLU A 88 -0.58 -6.51 -8.55
N ALA A 89 -0.75 -7.26 -7.46
CA ALA A 89 -2.00 -7.92 -7.14
C ALA A 89 -3.14 -6.90 -6.94
N LEU A 90 -2.88 -5.83 -6.18
CA LEU A 90 -3.85 -4.77 -5.94
C LEU A 90 -4.18 -3.97 -7.22
N THR A 91 -3.16 -3.62 -8.00
CA THR A 91 -3.33 -2.92 -9.29
C THR A 91 -4.17 -3.72 -10.28
N ARG A 92 -3.96 -5.04 -10.38
CA ARG A 92 -4.77 -5.90 -11.24
C ARG A 92 -6.26 -5.86 -10.85
N VAL A 93 -6.55 -5.93 -9.55
CA VAL A 93 -7.93 -5.91 -9.04
C VAL A 93 -8.56 -4.52 -9.12
N ALA A 94 -7.76 -3.46 -9.02
CA ALA A 94 -8.24 -2.10 -9.24
C ALA A 94 -8.64 -1.85 -10.71
N ASN A 95 -7.99 -2.54 -11.66
CA ASN A 95 -8.20 -2.36 -13.10
C ASN A 95 -9.23 -3.34 -13.72
N HIS A 96 -9.53 -4.48 -13.06
CA HIS A 96 -10.90 -4.81 -12.63
C HIS A 96 -12.13 -4.40 -13.48
N GLN A 97 -12.51 -5.04 -14.60
CA GLN A 97 -13.72 -4.60 -15.34
C GLN A 97 -15.02 -4.95 -14.61
N ASP A 98 -16.12 -4.26 -14.91
CA ASP A 98 -17.40 -4.40 -14.16
C ASP A 98 -18.10 -5.76 -14.28
N TYR A 99 -17.74 -6.58 -15.27
CA TYR A 99 -18.28 -7.92 -15.45
C TYR A 99 -17.50 -9.01 -14.67
N GLU A 100 -16.38 -8.66 -14.05
CA GLU A 100 -15.58 -9.59 -13.26
C GLU A 100 -16.00 -9.55 -11.80
N SER A 101 -15.87 -10.70 -11.12
CA SER A 101 -16.28 -10.82 -9.71
C SER A 101 -15.44 -9.91 -8.82
N ALA A 102 -16.10 -9.16 -7.95
CA ALA A 102 -15.41 -8.34 -6.94
C ALA A 102 -14.59 -9.24 -6.01
N PRO A 103 -13.46 -8.76 -5.47
CA PRO A 103 -12.66 -9.52 -4.52
C PRO A 103 -13.49 -9.87 -3.28
N THR A 104 -13.28 -11.06 -2.76
CA THR A 104 -13.98 -11.55 -1.58
C THR A 104 -13.49 -10.83 -0.32
N ALA A 105 -14.33 -10.78 0.72
CA ALA A 105 -13.93 -10.23 2.01
C ALA A 105 -12.72 -10.99 2.63
N ALA A 106 -12.53 -12.26 2.30
CA ALA A 106 -11.38 -13.05 2.76
C ALA A 106 -10.08 -12.60 2.08
N GLU A 107 -10.10 -12.39 0.75
CA GLU A 107 -8.96 -11.87 0.01
C GLU A 107 -8.59 -10.46 0.46
N LEU A 108 -9.58 -9.59 0.66
CA LEU A 108 -9.34 -8.23 1.16
C LEU A 108 -8.71 -8.22 2.56
N ARG A 109 -9.17 -9.06 3.49
CA ARG A 109 -8.56 -9.18 4.83
C ARG A 109 -7.11 -9.66 4.76
N LYS A 110 -6.83 -10.60 3.84
CA LYS A 110 -5.47 -11.09 3.60
C LYS A 110 -4.57 -9.95 3.09
N TRP A 111 -4.99 -9.24 2.05
CA TRP A 111 -4.23 -8.12 1.51
C TRP A 111 -4.09 -6.96 2.50
N HIS A 112 -5.12 -6.67 3.30
CA HIS A 112 -5.02 -5.68 4.36
C HIS A 112 -3.93 -6.04 5.36
N SER A 113 -3.95 -7.29 5.86
CA SER A 113 -2.92 -7.77 6.79
C SER A 113 -1.52 -7.76 6.18
N GLU A 114 -1.41 -8.05 4.88
CA GLU A 114 -0.15 -7.99 4.12
C GLU A 114 0.33 -6.55 3.97
N ALA A 115 -0.54 -5.61 3.60
CA ALA A 115 -0.23 -4.19 3.49
C ALA A 115 0.23 -3.58 4.82
N VAL A 116 -0.44 -3.91 5.94
CA VAL A 116 -0.01 -3.48 7.28
C VAL A 116 1.40 -3.94 7.58
N ARG A 117 1.72 -5.22 7.35
CA ARG A 117 3.06 -5.75 7.61
C ARG A 117 4.11 -5.13 6.70
N THR A 118 3.82 -5.01 5.40
CA THR A 118 4.77 -4.48 4.42
C THR A 118 5.06 -3.00 4.66
N THR A 119 4.04 -2.17 4.88
CA THR A 119 4.24 -0.74 5.17
C THR A 119 4.98 -0.52 6.49
N SER A 120 4.68 -1.32 7.54
CA SER A 120 5.43 -1.27 8.80
C SER A 120 6.90 -1.64 8.61
N ALA A 121 7.20 -2.64 7.78
CA ALA A 121 8.57 -3.02 7.47
C ALA A 121 9.31 -1.93 6.68
N LEU A 122 8.67 -1.31 5.68
CA LEU A 122 9.25 -0.19 4.94
C LEU A 122 9.57 1.01 5.83
N PHE A 123 8.69 1.33 6.78
CA PHE A 123 8.95 2.40 7.74
C PHE A 123 10.02 2.05 8.76
N ALA A 124 10.19 0.78 9.12
CA ALA A 124 11.29 0.36 9.99
C ALA A 124 12.67 0.57 9.33
N GLU A 125 12.76 0.50 7.99
CA GLU A 125 14.00 0.84 7.27
C GLU A 125 14.33 2.35 7.40
N LEU A 126 13.32 3.22 7.48
CA LEU A 126 13.52 4.66 7.69
C LEU A 126 14.05 5.00 9.08
N ASP A 127 13.67 4.22 10.09
CA ASP A 127 14.09 4.42 11.48
C ASP A 127 15.47 3.81 11.78
N ALA A 128 16.01 3.00 10.85
CA ALA A 128 17.28 2.29 11.01
C ALA A 128 18.51 3.11 10.54
N GLU A 129 18.29 4.20 9.80
CA GLU A 129 19.34 5.12 9.31
C GLU A 129 19.62 6.29 10.27
#